data_AF-A0A6A5S6F3-F1
#
_entry.id   AF-A0A6A5S6F3-F1
#
_cell.length_a   1.000
_cell.length_b   1.000
_cell.length_c   1.000
_cell.angle_alpha   90.00
_cell.angle_beta   90.00
_cell.angle_gamma   90.00
#
_symmetry.space_group_name_H-M   'P 1'
#
loop_
_entity.id
_entity.type
_entity.pdbx_description
1 polymer ?
#
loop_
_entity_poly.entity_id
_entity_poly.type
_entity_poly.pdbx_seq_one_letter_code
_entity_poly.pdbx_strand_id
1 'polypeptide(L)'
;IPGETQWNGWLLMIEEAFRTRPILNALYTRYPDALELVVLTDNNWTLLEHVHNFLLPFKEVTLKTEGHQATLDCFQPSMEFLINHFKE
;
A
#
# COMPACT_ATOMS: atom_id res chain seq x y z
N ILE A 1 9.93 4.37 -15.77
CA ILE A 1 10.53 5.58 -15.17
C ILE A 1 10.89 5.21 -13.73
N PRO A 2 12.17 5.15 -13.36
CA PRO A 2 12.56 4.85 -11.98
C PRO A 2 12.36 6.12 -11.15
N GLY A 3 11.31 6.17 -10.33
CA GLY A 3 11.05 7.32 -9.45
C GLY A 3 9.58 7.69 -9.21
N GLU A 4 8.62 7.15 -9.97
CA GLU A 4 7.19 7.26 -9.62
C GLU A 4 6.89 6.29 -8.45
N THR A 5 7.37 6.68 -7.26
CA THR A 5 6.96 6.25 -5.93
C THR A 5 6.63 4.76 -5.80
N GLN A 6 7.68 3.96 -5.58
CA GLN A 6 7.59 2.52 -5.35
C GLN A 6 6.50 2.14 -4.32
N TRP A 7 6.31 2.97 -3.29
CA TRP A 7 5.27 2.79 -2.28
C TRP A 7 3.85 3.02 -2.79
N ASN A 8 3.62 3.97 -3.70
CA ASN A 8 2.31 4.14 -4.34
C ASN A 8 1.98 2.97 -5.25
N GLY A 9 2.99 2.43 -5.96
CA GLY A 9 2.81 1.21 -6.75
C GLY A 9 2.45 -0.01 -5.89
N TRP A 10 3.12 -0.18 -4.74
CA TRP A 10 2.79 -1.22 -3.78
C TRP A 10 1.39 -1.05 -3.20
N LEU A 11 1.01 0.17 -2.81
CA LEU A 11 -0.32 0.46 -2.28
C LEU A 11 -1.42 0.14 -3.28
N LEU A 12 -1.26 0.53 -4.56
CA LEU A 12 -2.19 0.18 -5.63
C LEU A 12 -2.34 -1.34 -5.81
N MET A 13 -1.24 -2.10 -5.77
CA MET A 13 -1.30 -3.55 -5.86
C MET A 13 -2.04 -4.17 -4.67
N ILE A 14 -1.84 -3.63 -3.46
CA ILE A 14 -2.53 -4.10 -2.25
C ILE A 14 -4.02 -3.77 -2.30
N GLU A 15 -4.39 -2.55 -2.71
CA GLU A 15 -5.79 -2.14 -2.92
C GLU A 15 -6.48 -3.08 -3.94
N GLU A 16 -5.80 -3.41 -5.03
CA GLU A 16 -6.31 -4.34 -6.06
C GLU A 16 -6.40 -5.79 -5.56
N ALA A 17 -5.45 -6.24 -4.74
CA ALA A 17 -5.49 -7.55 -4.10
C ALA A 17 -6.69 -7.69 -3.15
N PHE A 18 -7.01 -6.65 -2.38
CA PHE A 18 -8.21 -6.64 -1.55
C PHE A 18 -9.50 -6.64 -2.38
N ARG A 19 -9.55 -5.86 -3.46
CA ARG A 19 -10.69 -5.83 -4.39
C ARG A 19 -10.96 -7.20 -5.02
N THR A 20 -9.90 -7.93 -5.37
CA THR A 20 -9.97 -9.23 -6.05
C THR A 20 -10.01 -10.43 -5.10
N ARG A 21 -9.89 -10.21 -3.78
CA ARG A 21 -9.88 -11.27 -2.75
C ARG A 21 -11.01 -12.31 -2.88
N PRO A 22 -12.28 -11.96 -3.14
CA PRO A 22 -13.34 -12.96 -3.31
C PRO A 22 -13.08 -13.90 -4.50
N ILE A 23 -12.57 -13.35 -5.61
CA ILE A 23 -12.24 -14.10 -6.82
C ILE A 23 -11.02 -14.99 -6.57
N LEU A 24 -9.99 -14.47 -5.89
CA LEU A 24 -8.81 -15.24 -5.51
C LEU A 24 -9.18 -16.42 -4.62
N ASN A 25 -10.04 -16.22 -3.62
CA ASN A 25 -10.51 -17.30 -2.75
C ASN A 25 -11.30 -18.37 -3.52
N ALA A 26 -12.13 -17.97 -4.50
CA ALA A 26 -12.82 -18.90 -5.38
C ALA A 26 -11.83 -19.71 -6.24
N LEU A 27 -10.77 -19.08 -6.74
CA LEU A 27 -9.71 -19.75 -7.50
C LEU A 27 -8.91 -20.73 -6.64
N TYR A 28 -8.51 -20.34 -5.43
CA TYR A 28 -7.81 -21.22 -4.49
C TYR A 28 -8.64 -22.45 -4.14
N THR A 29 -9.96 -22.27 -3.96
CA THR A 29 -10.89 -23.39 -3.71
C THR A 29 -11.03 -24.29 -4.94
N ARG A 30 -10.99 -23.72 -6.14
CA ARG A 30 -11.17 -24.46 -7.41
C ARG A 30 -9.92 -25.23 -7.82
N TYR A 31 -8.73 -24.72 -7.50
CA TYR A 31 -7.44 -25.27 -7.93
C TYR A 31 -6.42 -25.31 -6.77
N PRO A 32 -6.69 -26.09 -5.70
CA PRO A 32 -5.83 -26.10 -4.51
C PRO A 32 -4.40 -26.57 -4.82
N ASP A 33 -4.25 -27.66 -5.58
CA ASP A 33 -2.92 -28.25 -5.87
C ASP A 33 -2.08 -27.40 -6.82
N ALA A 34 -2.72 -26.68 -7.75
CA ALA A 34 -2.02 -25.85 -8.73
C ALA A 34 -1.57 -24.50 -8.17
N LEU A 35 -2.20 -24.05 -7.07
CA LEU A 35 -1.97 -22.72 -6.49
C LEU A 35 -1.36 -22.77 -5.09
N GLU A 36 -1.04 -23.95 -4.55
CA GLU A 36 -0.54 -24.15 -3.18
C GLU A 36 0.60 -23.18 -2.81
N LEU A 37 1.54 -22.93 -3.72
CA LEU A 37 2.70 -22.06 -3.50
C LEU A 37 2.38 -20.55 -3.52
N VAL A 38 1.19 -20.17 -3.99
CA VAL A 38 0.78 -18.77 -4.18
C VAL A 38 -0.47 -18.40 -3.38
N VAL A 39 -1.06 -19.34 -2.64
CA VAL A 39 -2.20 -19.06 -1.78
C VAL A 39 -1.79 -18.09 -0.67
N LEU A 40 -2.48 -16.95 -0.62
CA LEU A 40 -2.34 -16.00 0.48
C LEU A 40 -3.07 -16.54 1.72
N THR A 41 -2.30 -16.85 2.76
CA THR A 41 -2.83 -17.25 4.07
C THR A 41 -3.47 -16.07 4.78
N ASP A 42 -4.27 -16.33 5.83
CA ASP A 42 -4.84 -15.26 6.66
C ASP A 42 -3.78 -14.33 7.24
N ASN A 43 -2.61 -14.87 7.63
CA ASN A 43 -1.48 -14.07 8.08
C ASN A 43 -0.94 -13.14 6.98
N ASN A 44 -0.95 -13.60 5.72
CA ASN A 44 -0.56 -12.75 4.60
C ASN A 44 -1.57 -11.61 4.40
N TRP A 45 -2.87 -11.88 4.49
CA TRP A 45 -3.90 -10.85 4.41
C TRP A 45 -3.78 -9.81 5.53
N THR A 46 -3.55 -10.25 6.77
CA THR A 46 -3.31 -9.37 7.91
C THR A 46 -2.05 -8.52 7.70
N LEU A 47 -0.98 -9.09 7.16
CA LEU A 47 0.23 -8.33 6.81
C LEU A 47 -0.05 -7.28 5.73
N LEU A 48 -0.78 -7.64 4.67
CA LEU A 48 -1.17 -6.70 3.61
C LEU A 48 -2.01 -5.55 4.17
N GLU A 49 -2.89 -5.81 5.14
CA GLU A 49 -3.69 -4.78 5.81
C GLU A 49 -2.82 -3.83 6.64
N HIS A 50 -1.87 -4.37 7.40
CA HIS A 50 -0.90 -3.54 8.13
C HIS A 50 -0.05 -2.67 7.19
N VAL A 51 0.45 -3.24 6.10
CA VAL A 51 1.26 -2.50 5.12
C VAL A 51 0.41 -1.43 4.43
N HIS A 52 -0.83 -1.74 4.06
CA HIS A 52 -1.77 -0.76 3.50
C HIS A 52 -1.95 0.43 4.45
N ASN A 53 -2.26 0.17 5.72
CA ASN A 53 -2.50 1.21 6.71
C ASN A 53 -1.25 2.04 6.99
N PHE A 54 -0.08 1.39 7.01
CA PHE A 54 1.20 2.08 7.14
C PHE A 54 1.50 3.00 5.95
N LEU A 55 1.13 2.61 4.72
CA LEU A 55 1.42 3.39 3.51
C LEU A 55 0.43 4.53 3.24
N LEU A 56 -0.79 4.48 3.80
CA LEU A 56 -1.82 5.50 3.59
C LEU A 56 -1.35 6.95 3.89
N PRO A 57 -0.70 7.25 5.05
CA PRO A 57 -0.19 8.58 5.34
C PRO A 57 0.86 9.06 4.33
N PHE A 58 1.68 8.15 3.80
CA PHE A 58 2.69 8.47 2.80
C PHE A 58 2.06 8.83 1.45
N LYS A 59 0.97 8.18 1.04
CA LYS A 59 0.20 8.57 -0.16
C LYS A 59 -0.37 9.97 0.01
N GLU A 60 -0.93 10.29 1.17
CA GLU A 60 -1.48 11.62 1.46
C GLU A 60 -0.40 12.73 1.41
N VAL A 61 0.77 12.47 2.01
CA VAL A 61 1.90 13.41 1.96
C VAL A 61 2.45 13.54 0.55
N THR A 62 2.58 12.43 -0.17
CA THR A 62 3.07 12.45 -1.56
C THR A 62 2.14 13.30 -2.42
N LEU A 63 0.82 13.11 -2.35
CA LEU A 63 -0.17 13.94 -3.07
C LEU A 63 -0.06 15.44 -2.75
N LYS A 64 0.29 15.80 -1.51
CA LYS A 64 0.45 17.20 -1.06
C LYS A 64 1.79 17.82 -1.47
N THR A 65 2.79 16.99 -1.78
CA THR A 65 4.17 17.42 -2.02
C THR A 65 4.68 17.08 -3.42
N GLU A 66 3.84 16.44 -4.25
CA GLU A 66 4.12 16.18 -5.66
C GLU A 66 3.57 17.31 -6.54
N GLY A 67 4.34 17.69 -7.57
CA GLY A 67 3.95 18.70 -8.55
C GLY A 67 4.80 19.98 -8.53
N HIS A 68 4.74 20.75 -9.61
CA HIS A 68 5.56 21.95 -9.84
C HIS A 68 5.34 23.10 -8.84
N GLN A 69 4.29 23.00 -8.01
CA GLN A 69 3.95 23.98 -6.97
C GLN A 69 4.32 23.54 -5.56
N ALA A 70 4.84 22.32 -5.37
CA ALA A 70 5.33 21.86 -4.08
C ALA A 70 6.65 22.57 -3.76
N THR A 71 6.59 23.63 -2.96
CA THR A 71 7.76 24.33 -2.45
C THR A 71 8.28 23.65 -1.17
N LEU A 72 9.52 23.97 -0.78
CA LEU A 72 10.12 23.48 0.48
C LEU A 72 9.23 23.78 1.71
N ASP A 73 8.44 24.84 1.65
CA ASP A 73 7.50 25.24 2.71
C ASP A 73 6.37 24.21 2.91
N CYS A 74 6.02 23.42 1.90
CA CYS A 74 5.04 22.33 2.00
C CYS A 74 5.65 21.00 2.46
N PHE A 75 6.96 20.84 2.27
CA PHE A 75 7.69 19.62 2.61
C PHE A 75 7.87 19.48 4.13
N GLN A 76 8.32 20.52 4.82
CA GLN A 76 8.62 20.46 6.24
C GLN A 76 7.38 20.11 7.11
N PRO A 77 6.19 20.73 6.92
CA PRO A 77 4.98 20.37 7.67
C PRO A 77 4.51 18.93 7.38
N SER A 78 4.71 18.46 6.15
CA SER A 78 4.32 17.10 5.74
C SER A 78 5.21 16.04 6.39
N MET A 79 6.51 16.33 6.55
CA MET A 79 7.44 15.47 7.29
C MET A 79 7.16 15.48 8.79
N GLU A 80 6.86 16.63 9.38
CA GLU A 80 6.45 16.74 10.78
C GLU A 80 5.17 15.93 11.05
N PHE A 81 4.20 15.97 10.12
CA PHE A 81 3.00 15.13 10.18
C PHE A 81 3.32 13.63 10.21
N LEU A 82 4.17 13.12 9.30
CA LEU A 82 4.55 11.71 9.29
C LEU A 82 5.26 11.31 10.58
N ILE A 83 6.21 12.12 11.05
CA ILE A 83 6.94 11.87 12.28
C ILE A 83 5.97 11.81 13.47
N ASN A 84 4.99 12.71 13.55
CA ASN A 84 3.99 12.69 14.61
C ASN A 84 3.04 11.49 14.50
N HIS A 85 2.65 11.11 13.27
CA HIS A 85 1.76 9.98 13.00
C HIS A 85 2.35 8.62 13.46
N PHE A 86 3.67 8.48 13.42
CA PHE A 86 4.37 7.24 13.80
C PHE A 86 5.14 7.33 15.13
N LYS A 87 4.93 8.38 15.93
CA LYS A 87 5.66 8.62 17.20
C LYS A 87 5.05 7.94 18.44
N GLU A 88 4.13 6.99 18.25
CA GLU A 88 3.62 6.13 19.32
C GLU A 88 4.24 4.72 19.27
#